data_AF-A0A4R3TYN0-F1
#
_entry.id   AF-A0A4R3TYN0-F1
#
_cell.length_a   1.000
_cell.length_b   1.000
_cell.length_c   1.000
_cell.angle_alpha   90.00
_cell.angle_beta   90.00
_cell.angle_gamma   90.00
#
_symmetry.space_group_name_H-M   'P 1'
#
loop_
_entity.id
_entity.type
_entity.pdbx_description
1 polymer ?
#
loop_
_entity_poly.entity_id
_entity_poly.type
_entity_poly.pdbx_seq_one_letter_code
_entity_poly.pdbx_strand_id
1 'polypeptide(L)' 'MDDLLREFLTETSESLDTVDNQLVKFEQEPNNAKILDNIFRLVHTIKGTCGFLGLPRLEALAHAGETLMGKFRDGMPVTG' A
#
# COMPACT_ATOMS: atom_id res chain seq x y z
N MET A 1 22.23 10.28 2.02
CA MET A 1 21.34 9.51 2.89
C MET A 1 20.11 10.32 3.25
N ASP A 2 20.28 11.54 3.77
CA ASP A 2 19.15 12.42 4.11
C ASP A 2 18.30 12.82 2.91
N ASP A 3 18.89 13.11 1.74
CA ASP A 3 18.11 13.44 0.54
C ASP A 3 17.27 12.27 0.03
N LEU A 4 17.85 11.06 0.06
CA LEU A 4 17.14 9.82 -0.32
C LEU A 4 16.00 9.52 0.66
N LEU A 5 16.20 9.76 1.95
CA LEU A 5 15.14 9.61 2.95
C LEU A 5 14.02 10.65 2.74
N ARG A 6 14.37 11.89 2.40
CA ARG A 6 13.39 12.94 2.10
C ARG A 6 12.57 12.60 0.86
N GLU A 7 13.22 12.14 -0.21
CA GLU A 7 12.54 11.69 -1.43
C GLU A 7 11.59 10.54 -1.11
N PHE A 8 12.06 9.52 -0.38
CA PHE A 8 11.21 8.42 0.09
C PHE A 8 9.99 8.89 0.88
N LEU A 9 10.17 9.84 1.82
CA LEU A 9 9.06 10.37 2.61
C LEU A 9 8.05 11.11 1.74
N THR A 10 8.51 11.90 0.75
CA THR A 10 7.63 12.60 -0.20
C THR A 10 6.86 11.60 -1.06
N GLU A 11 7.55 10.69 -1.75
CA GLU A 11 6.92 9.69 -2.63
C GLU A 11 5.94 8.77 -1.88
N THR A 12 6.32 8.37 -0.66
CA THR A 12 5.46 7.53 0.19
C THR A 12 4.22 8.31 0.61
N SER A 13 4.34 9.60 0.93
CA SER A 13 3.18 10.43 1.28
C SER A 13 2.21 10.55 0.11
N GLU A 14 2.70 10.84 -1.10
CA GLU A 14 1.87 10.89 -2.32
C GLU A 14 1.22 9.55 -2.66
N SER A 15 1.96 8.45 -2.44
CA SER A 15 1.44 7.10 -2.61
C SER A 15 0.33 6.80 -1.61
N LEU A 16 0.47 7.24 -0.36
CA LEU A 16 -0.55 7.08 0.69
C LEU A 16 -1.80 7.91 0.40
N ASP A 17 -1.66 9.15 -0.08
CA ASP A 17 -2.80 9.96 -0.53
C ASP A 17 -3.58 9.25 -1.66
N THR A 18 -2.86 8.56 -2.54
CA THR A 18 -3.48 7.75 -3.59
C THR A 18 -4.19 6.53 -3.01
N VAL A 19 -3.56 5.83 -2.05
CA VAL A 19 -4.17 4.68 -1.35
C VAL A 19 -5.46 5.10 -0.64
N ASP A 20 -5.47 6.21 0.08
CA ASP A 20 -6.66 6.73 0.78
C ASP A 20 -7.82 6.96 -0.20
N ASN A 21 -7.55 7.61 -1.33
CA ASN A 21 -8.56 7.81 -2.37
C ASN A 21 -9.05 6.49 -3.00
N GLN A 22 -8.18 5.49 -3.16
CA GLN A 22 -8.58 4.18 -3.66
C GLN A 22 -9.41 3.41 -2.63
N LEU A 23 -9.11 3.52 -1.33
CA LEU A 23 -9.87 2.87 -0.27
C LEU A 23 -11.30 3.39 -0.21
N VAL A 24 -11.50 4.72 -0.29
CA VAL A 24 -12.85 5.31 -0.37
C VAL A 24 -13.63 4.80 -1.59
N LYS A 25 -12.97 4.63 -2.74
CA LYS A 25 -13.60 4.03 -3.93
C LYS A 25 -13.90 2.55 -3.72
N PHE A 26 -13.03 1.83 -3.03
CA PHE A 26 -13.21 0.41 -2.74
C PHE A 26 -14.43 0.17 -1.84
N GLU A 27 -14.69 1.05 -0.87
CA GLU A 27 -15.91 1.01 -0.05
C GLU A 27 -17.18 1.13 -0.90
N GLN A 28 -17.16 1.93 -1.97
CA GLN A 28 -18.29 2.13 -2.87
C GLN A 28 -18.41 1.00 -3.93
N GLU A 29 -17.28 0.45 -4.36
CA GLU A 29 -17.16 -0.55 -5.42
C GLU A 29 -16.35 -1.79 -4.96
N PRO A 30 -16.81 -2.56 -3.95
CA PRO A 30 -16.02 -3.62 -3.32
C PRO A 30 -15.70 -4.81 -4.24
N ASN A 31 -16.41 -4.94 -5.37
CA ASN A 31 -16.18 -5.98 -6.36
C ASN A 31 -15.23 -5.54 -7.50
N ASN A 32 -14.73 -4.31 -7.46
CA ASN A 32 -13.85 -3.78 -8.50
C ASN A 32 -12.39 -4.14 -8.21
N ALA A 33 -11.95 -5.29 -8.71
CA ALA A 33 -10.61 -5.83 -8.50
C ALA A 33 -9.47 -4.87 -8.91
N LYS A 34 -9.72 -3.95 -9.85
CA LYS A 34 -8.72 -2.96 -10.29
C LYS A 34 -8.32 -1.99 -9.16
N ILE A 35 -9.25 -1.68 -8.26
CA ILE A 35 -8.99 -0.79 -7.12
C ILE A 35 -8.03 -1.47 -6.15
N LEU A 36 -8.31 -2.73 -5.80
CA LEU A 36 -7.42 -3.54 -4.95
C LEU A 36 -6.04 -3.74 -5.59
N ASP A 37 -5.97 -4.01 -6.90
CA ASP A 37 -4.70 -4.15 -7.62
C ASP A 37 -3.87 -2.85 -7.57
N ASN A 38 -4.51 -1.68 -7.66
CA ASN A 38 -3.82 -0.40 -7.52
C ASN A 38 -3.24 -0.22 -6.11
N ILE A 39 -4.05 -0.45 -5.07
CA ILE A 39 -3.62 -0.34 -3.67
C ILE A 39 -2.46 -1.31 -3.41
N PHE A 40 -2.60 -2.57 -3.84
CA PHE A 40 -1.58 -3.60 -3.69
C PHE A 40 -0.25 -3.18 -4.31
N ARG A 41 -0.27 -2.65 -5.55
CA ARG A 41 0.95 -2.18 -6.22
C ARG A 41 1.64 -1.04 -5.45
N LEU A 42 0.88 -0.06 -4.95
CA LEU A 42 1.44 1.06 -4.19
C LEU A 42 2.10 0.58 -2.90
N VAL A 43 1.41 -0.28 -2.13
CA VAL A 43 1.95 -0.85 -0.89
C VAL A 43 3.18 -1.73 -1.17
N HIS A 44 3.18 -2.49 -2.27
CA HIS A 44 4.32 -3.30 -2.70
C HIS A 44 5.55 -2.44 -3.03
N THR A 45 5.36 -1.32 -3.72
CA THR A 45 6.44 -0.36 -4.00
C THR A 45 7.01 0.22 -2.70
N ILE A 46 6.16 0.67 -1.77
CA ILE A 46 6.59 1.21 -0.47
C ILE A 46 7.41 0.15 0.29
N LYS A 47 6.95 -1.11 0.34
CA LYS A 47 7.69 -2.22 0.95
C LYS A 47 9.08 -2.39 0.32
N GLY A 48 9.15 -2.39 -1.01
CA GLY A 48 10.40 -2.50 -1.75
C GLY A 48 11.39 -1.40 -1.41
N THR A 49 10.91 -0.14 -1.35
CA THR A 49 11.75 1.00 -0.98
C THR A 49 12.19 0.93 0.49
N CYS A 50 11.32 0.49 1.41
CA CYS A 50 11.70 0.26 2.80
C CYS A 50 12.83 -0.79 2.95
N GLY A 51 12.76 -1.89 2.18
CA GLY A 51 13.80 -2.92 2.16
C GLY A 51 15.11 -2.39 1.58
N PHE A 52 15.05 -1.62 0.49
CA PHE A 52 16.21 -0.97 -0.12
C PHE A 52 16.91 0.02 0.83
N LEU A 53 16.14 0.79 1.60
CA LEU A 53 16.66 1.77 2.56
C LEU A 53 17.10 1.16 3.90
N GLY A 54 16.90 -0.14 4.11
CA GLY A 54 17.24 -0.80 5.38
C GLY A 54 16.34 -0.32 6.53
N LEU A 55 15.05 -0.14 6.28
CA LEU A 55 14.04 0.31 7.25
C LEU A 55 13.15 -0.87 7.70
N PRO A 56 13.66 -1.84 8.48
CA PRO A 56 13.00 -3.13 8.71
C PRO A 56 11.64 -3.02 9.40
N ARG A 57 11.45 -2.00 10.25
CA ARG A 57 10.15 -1.77 10.91
C ARG A 57 9.08 -1.32 9.94
N LEU A 58 9.43 -0.46 8.98
CA LEU A 58 8.51 0.04 7.97
C LEU A 58 8.27 -1.01 6.89
N GLU A 59 9.29 -1.78 6.52
CA GLU A 59 9.16 -2.92 5.63
C GLU A 59 8.17 -3.96 6.19
N ALA A 60 8.29 -4.32 7.47
CA ALA A 60 7.38 -5.24 8.13
C ALA A 60 5.93 -4.73 8.14
N LEU A 61 5.73 -3.42 8.36
CA LEU A 61 4.41 -2.80 8.32
C LEU A 61 3.81 -2.83 6.90
N ALA A 62 4.58 -2.44 5.89
CA ALA A 62 4.14 -2.47 4.50
C ALA A 62 3.82 -3.91 4.05
N HIS A 63 4.62 -4.89 4.48
CA HIS A 63 4.35 -6.32 4.23
C HIS A 63 3.04 -6.80 4.89
N ALA A 64 2.74 -6.36 6.13
CA ALA A 64 1.46 -6.68 6.76
C ALA A 64 0.28 -6.10 5.97
N GLY A 65 0.42 -4.87 5.46
CA GLY A 65 -0.55 -4.25 4.56
C GLY A 65 -0.74 -5.04 3.26
N GLU A 66 0.36 -5.39 2.59
CA GLU A 66 0.35 -6.21 1.35
C GLU A 66 -0.35 -7.56 1.57
N THR A 67 -0.07 -8.22 2.71
CA THR A 67 -0.68 -9.49 3.08
C THR A 67 -2.19 -9.36 3.29
N LEU A 68 -2.64 -8.30 3.95
CA LEU A 68 -4.06 -8.03 4.17
C LEU A 68 -4.77 -7.78 2.83
N MET A 69 -4.20 -6.96 1.96
CA MET A 69 -4.76 -6.68 0.62
C MET A 69 -4.80 -7.93 -0.26
N GLY A 70 -3.80 -8.81 -0.13
CA GLY A 70 -3.80 -10.13 -0.79
C GLY A 70 -5.04 -10.95 -0.45
N LYS A 71 -5.46 -10.97 0.82
CA LYS A 71 -6.67 -11.71 1.23
C LYS A 71 -7.94 -11.19 0.55
N PHE A 72 -8.09 -9.87 0.43
CA PHE A 72 -9.23 -9.28 -0.27
C PHE A 72 -9.22 -9.59 -1.77
N ARG A 73 -8.04 -9.58 -2.40
CA ARG A 73 -7.88 -10.00 -3.80
C ARG A 73 -8.24 -11.47 -4.01
N ASP A 74 -7.94 -12.31 -3.03
CA ASP A 74 -8.25 -13.74 -3.05
C ASP A 74 -9.73 -14.05 -2.71
N GLY A 75 -10.57 -13.02 -2.57
CA GLY A 75 -12.02 -13.14 -2.40
C GLY A 75 -12.49 -13.08 -0.95
N MET A 76 -11.65 -12.65 0.01
CA MET A 76 -12.12 -12.35 1.36
C MET A 76 -13.17 -11.22 1.29
N PRO A 77 -14.37 -11.41 1.87
CA PRO A 77 -15.39 -10.38 1.87
C PRO A 77 -14.96 -9.21 2.76
N VAL A 78 -15.25 -7.99 2.31
CA VAL A 78 -15.16 -6.79 3.15
C VAL A 78 -16.36 -6.80 4.09
N THR A 79 -16.14 -7.16 5.35
CA THR A 79 -17.18 -7.11 6.39
C THR A 79 -17.24 -5.70 6.96
N GLY A 80 -18.41 -5.05 6.84
CA GLY A 80 -18.74 -3.82 7.58
C GLY A 80 -19.19 -4.12 9.01
#